data_AF-A0A358SRJ1-F1
#
_entry.id   AF-A0A358SRJ1-F1
#
_cell.length_a   1.000
_cell.length_b   1.000
_cell.length_c   1.000
_cell.angle_alpha   90.00
_cell.angle_beta   90.00
_cell.angle_gamma   90.00
#
_symmetry.space_group_name_H-M   'P 1'
#
loop_
_entity.id
_entity.type
_entity.pdbx_description
1 polymer ?
#
loop_
_entity_poly.entity_id
_entity_poly.type
_entity_poly.pdbx_seq_one_letter_code
_entity_poly.pdbx_strand_id
1 'polypeptide(L)' 'MHTFAEPLNRAVRIAPDACAVVSDGRQRSYAELGARCRRLAGALRGLGLAPGD' A
#
# COMPACT_ATOMS: atom_id res chain seq x y z
N MET A 1 12.53 -12.01 -6.54
CA MET A 1 11.62 -11.26 -7.41
C MET A 1 11.30 -9.97 -6.68
N HIS A 2 11.84 -8.83 -7.15
CA HIS A 2 11.55 -7.54 -6.54
C HIS A 2 10.31 -6.95 -7.19
N THR A 3 9.24 -6.87 -6.41
CA THR A 3 8.00 -6.23 -6.81
C THR A 3 8.09 -4.74 -6.51
N PHE A 4 7.32 -3.93 -7.23
CA PHE A 4 7.19 -2.51 -6.93
C PHE A 4 6.62 -2.21 -5.53
N ALA A 5 6.07 -3.22 -4.84
CA ALA A 5 5.55 -3.08 -3.47
C ALA A 5 6.64 -3.16 -2.38
N GLU A 6 7.87 -3.60 -2.69
CA GLU A 6 8.93 -3.74 -1.69
C GLU A 6 9.25 -2.44 -0.93
N PRO A 7 9.41 -1.28 -1.59
CA PRO A 7 9.64 -0.01 -0.90
C PRO A 7 8.54 0.34 0.10
N LEU A 8 7.28 0.11 -0.28
CA LEU A 8 6.13 0.34 0.61
C LEU A 8 6.16 -0.62 1.81
N ASN A 9 6.42 -1.90 1.58
CA ASN A 9 6.51 -2.89 2.66
C ASN A 9 7.65 -2.57 3.63
N ARG A 10 8.79 -2.06 3.13
CA ARG A 10 9.88 -1.58 3.98
C ARG A 10 9.43 -0.38 4.81
N ALA A 11 8.84 0.64 4.18
CA ALA A 11 8.41 1.86 4.86
C ALA A 11 7.38 1.57 5.97
N VAL A 12 6.41 0.69 5.73
CA VAL A 12 5.43 0.23 6.74
C VAL A 12 6.11 -0.38 7.97
N ARG A 13 7.26 -1.04 7.82
CA ARG A 13 7.98 -1.65 8.95
C ARG A 13 8.87 -0.66 9.71
N ILE A 14 9.56 0.23 8.99
CA ILE A 14 10.60 1.07 9.59
C ILE A 14 10.10 2.44 10.03
N ALA A 15 8.99 2.91 9.46
CA ALA A 15 8.44 4.24 9.72
C ALA A 15 6.91 4.25 9.53
N PRO A 16 6.16 3.42 10.28
CA PRO A 16 4.71 3.25 10.10
C PRO A 16 3.92 4.55 10.25
N ASP A 17 4.33 5.41 11.19
CA ASP A 17 3.63 6.66 11.52
C ASP A 17 4.11 7.86 10.70
N ALA A 18 5.16 7.70 9.89
CA ALA A 18 5.65 8.77 9.02
C ALA A 18 4.64 9.04 7.89
N CYS A 19 4.51 10.32 7.53
CA CYS A 19 3.62 10.76 6.45
C CYS A 19 4.10 10.18 5.11
N ALA A 20 3.20 9.45 4.45
CA ALA A 20 3.47 8.81 3.15
C ALA A 20 2.87 9.59 1.98
N VAL A 21 1.65 10.12 2.17
CA VAL A 21 0.89 10.82 1.12
C VAL A 21 0.10 11.96 1.73
N VAL A 22 0.15 13.12 1.06
CA VAL A 22 -0.72 14.27 1.32
C VAL A 22 -1.60 14.45 0.09
N SER A 23 -2.92 14.47 0.27
CA SER A 23 -3.88 14.67 -0.82
C SER A 23 -5.15 15.26 -0.27
N ASP A 24 -5.67 16.29 -0.94
CA ASP A 24 -6.92 16.99 -0.55
C ASP A 24 -6.91 17.44 0.92
N GLY A 25 -5.82 18.10 1.33
CA GLY A 25 -5.61 18.58 2.70
C GLY A 25 -5.43 17.48 3.76
N ARG A 26 -5.50 16.19 3.38
CA ARG A 26 -5.38 15.06 4.30
C ARG A 26 -4.03 14.39 4.17
N GLN A 27 -3.42 14.13 5.31
CA GLN A 27 -2.20 13.35 5.41
C GLN A 27 -2.54 11.89 5.75
N ARG A 28 -1.78 10.96 5.21
CA ARG A 28 -1.85 9.54 5.56
C ARG A 28 -0.46 9.01 5.87
N SER A 29 -0.37 8.19 6.90
CA SER A 29 0.87 7.50 7.26
C SER A 29 1.15 6.31 6.33
N TYR A 30 2.37 5.79 6.37
CA TYR A 30 2.72 4.56 5.66
C TYR A 30 1.86 3.37 6.11
N ALA A 31 1.53 3.27 7.40
CA ALA A 31 0.64 2.22 7.91
C ALA A 31 -0.77 2.31 7.30
N GLU A 32 -1.34 3.52 7.23
CA GLU A 32 -2.66 3.76 6.63
C GLU A 32 -2.67 3.46 5.14
N LEU A 33 -1.64 3.93 4.41
CA LEU A 33 -1.48 3.66 2.99
C LEU A 33 -1.37 2.15 2.72
N GLY A 34 -0.50 1.45 3.44
CA GLY A 34 -0.29 0.01 3.30
C GLY A 34 -1.56 -0.80 3.59
N ALA A 35 -2.34 -0.42 4.62
CA ALA A 35 -3.63 -1.03 4.89
C ALA A 35 -4.64 -0.81 3.75
N ARG A 36 -4.64 0.38 3.13
CA ARG A 36 -5.48 0.68 1.97
C ARG A 36 -5.08 -0.14 0.74
N CYS A 37 -3.79 -0.23 0.43
CA CYS A 37 -3.26 -1.05 -0.66
C CYS A 37 -3.62 -2.53 -0.49
N ARG A 38 -3.49 -3.08 0.73
CA ARG A 38 -3.89 -4.48 1.02
C ARG A 38 -5.38 -4.73 0.78
N ARG A 39 -6.25 -3.80 1.20
CA ARG A 39 -7.69 -3.90 0.93
C ARG A 39 -8.00 -3.88 -0.57
N LEU A 40 -7.36 -2.99 -1.31
CA LEU A 40 -7.52 -2.92 -2.77
C LEU A 40 -7.04 -4.21 -3.45
N ALA A 41 -5.86 -4.72 -3.09
CA ALA A 41 -5.34 -5.97 -3.63
C ALA A 41 -6.27 -7.17 -3.33
N GLY A 42 -6.86 -7.23 -2.14
CA GLY A 42 -7.86 -8.23 -1.80
C GLY A 42 -9.12 -8.15 -2.67
N ALA A 43 -9.63 -6.95 -2.91
CA ALA A 43 -10.78 -6.73 -3.78
C ALA A 43 -10.48 -7.12 -5.23
N LEU A 44 -9.32 -6.73 -5.78
CA LEU A 44 -8.91 -7.09 -7.15
C LEU A 44 -8.77 -8.61 -7.31
N ARG A 45 -8.18 -9.30 -6.33
CA ARG A 45 -8.14 -10.76 -6.32
C ARG A 45 -9.53 -11.37 -6.27
N GLY A 46 -10.45 -10.79 -5.50
CA GLY A 46 -11.86 -11.20 -5.46
C GLY A 46 -12.58 -11.03 -6.80
N LEU A 47 -12.13 -10.09 -7.64
CA LEU A 47 -12.61 -9.90 -9.01
C LEU A 47 -11.93 -10.83 -10.04
N GLY A 48 -11.00 -11.69 -9.61
CA GLY A 48 -10.34 -12.67 -10.46
C GLY A 48 -8.97 -12.23 -11.03
N LEU A 49 -8.43 -11.07 -10.64
CA LEU A 49 -7.10 -10.65 -11.09
C LEU A 49 -6.00 -11.52 -10.47
N ALA A 50 -5.07 -11.95 -11.32
CA ALA A 50 -3.88 -12.72 -11.00
C ALA A 50 -2.59 -11.94 -11.35
N PRO A 51 -1.41 -12.40 -10.92
CA PRO A 51 -0.15 -11.76 -11.29
C PRO A 51 0.08 -11.83 -12.80
N GLY A 52 0.15 -10.67 -13.46
CA GLY A 52 0.47 -10.56 -14.89
C GLY A 52 -0.72 -10.24 -15.80
N ASP A 53 -1.95 -10.22 -15.26
CA ASP A 53 -3.09 -9.53 -15.89
C ASP A 53 -2.86 -8.01 -15.92
#